data_AF-A0A519KR98-F1
#
_entry.id   AF-A0A519KR98-F1
#
_cell.length_a   1.000
_cell.length_b   1.000
_cell.length_c   1.000
_cell.angle_alpha   90.00
_cell.angle_beta   90.00
_cell.angle_gamma   90.00
#
_symmetry.space_group_name_H-M   'P 1'
#
loop_
_entity.id
_entity.type
_entity.pdbx_description
1 polymer ?
#
loop_
_entity_poly.entity_id
_entity_poly.type
_entity_poly.pdbx_seq_one_letter_code
_entity_poly.pdbx_strand_id
1 'polypeptide(L)'
;MTILVSATQRFEPGRTVTITDRVGVLITSTSASFQNAGTINVVATGSYLSGLEYDYAGFFEGSVFTNEATGVLKVNLTGASALGGVAYGFSGPSGWNGDLVNAGLIEVLSVSHALGVATSDYTFTMNNTGTLRVQAVESATGVRAYNGAVISNSGTIDVTGRNAIGIEALRASTITNSGSIIARGVGQDSSSVAISFWNSSTSVNRLTNTGHIEGRYAIVDATNGSPPQDSEQIINNSGSIVGIIDLARGDDDLTNSGTITGEVWLGLGNDFYFGSSGSVSGAVHGGFGNDRLFGGIGADRLYGEDGDDDIQAGAGNDFLQGGRGFNALDGGSGDDTLSYAGLTIGVTLDLATGVATSAGR
;
A
#
# COMPACT_ATOMS: atom_id res chain seq x y z
N MET A 1 -24.85 20.69 14.67
CA MET A 1 -24.65 21.87 13.82
C MET A 1 -23.29 21.73 13.15
N THR A 2 -23.32 21.57 11.83
CA THR A 2 -22.15 21.54 10.94
C THR A 2 -21.44 22.90 10.87
N ILE A 3 -20.11 22.89 10.70
CA ILE A 3 -19.31 24.08 10.40
C ILE A 3 -19.33 24.30 8.87
N LEU A 4 -19.80 25.45 8.42
CA LEU A 4 -19.85 25.80 7.00
C LEU A 4 -18.64 26.66 6.62
N VAL A 5 -17.87 26.22 5.63
CA VAL A 5 -16.65 26.88 5.17
C VAL A 5 -16.83 27.35 3.72
N SER A 6 -17.09 28.64 3.53
CA SER A 6 -17.29 29.27 2.21
C SER A 6 -16.12 30.17 1.76
N ALA A 7 -15.14 30.38 2.63
CA ALA A 7 -13.90 31.14 2.39
C ALA A 7 -12.79 30.58 3.29
N THR A 8 -11.55 31.07 3.15
CA THR A 8 -10.45 30.68 4.04
C THR A 8 -10.80 30.89 5.51
N GLN A 9 -10.80 29.81 6.28
CA GLN A 9 -11.13 29.82 7.71
C GLN A 9 -10.06 29.06 8.50
N ARG A 10 -9.86 29.47 9.75
CA ARG A 10 -8.94 28.85 10.71
C ARG A 10 -9.65 28.57 12.02
N PHE A 11 -9.53 27.34 12.52
CA PHE A 11 -9.98 26.96 13.84
C PHE A 11 -8.80 27.02 14.81
N GLU A 12 -8.86 27.97 15.74
CA GLU A 12 -7.70 28.36 16.54
C GLU A 12 -7.24 27.31 17.56
N PRO A 13 -5.93 27.30 17.92
CA PRO A 13 -5.39 26.42 18.95
C PRO A 13 -6.11 26.53 20.29
N GLY A 14 -6.21 25.40 21.01
CA GLY A 14 -6.84 25.30 22.32
C GLY A 14 -8.37 25.43 22.31
N ARG A 15 -9.00 25.64 21.14
CA ARG A 15 -10.46 25.57 20.99
C ARG A 15 -10.91 24.12 20.83
N THR A 16 -12.09 23.81 21.37
CA THR A 16 -12.74 22.51 21.19
C THR A 16 -14.17 22.73 20.74
N VAL A 17 -14.60 22.01 19.71
CA VAL A 17 -15.99 21.96 19.24
C VAL A 17 -16.44 20.50 19.15
N THR A 18 -17.68 20.23 19.54
CA THR A 18 -18.32 18.92 19.38
C THR A 18 -19.55 19.08 18.50
N ILE A 19 -19.60 18.30 17.42
CA ILE A 19 -20.62 18.35 16.40
C ILE A 19 -21.36 17.00 16.42
N THR A 20 -22.67 17.05 16.64
CA THR A 20 -23.53 15.85 16.68
C THR A 20 -24.32 15.65 15.39
N ASP A 21 -23.90 16.32 14.32
CA ASP A 21 -24.51 16.25 13.00
C ASP A 21 -23.88 15.12 12.16
N ARG A 22 -24.50 14.78 11.03
CA ARG A 22 -23.93 13.77 10.11
C ARG A 22 -22.65 14.23 9.42
N VAL A 23 -22.46 15.54 9.31
CA VAL A 23 -21.29 16.18 8.71
C VAL A 23 -20.70 17.17 9.70
N GLY A 24 -19.42 17.02 10.01
CA GLY A 24 -18.68 17.91 10.90
C GLY A 24 -18.40 19.26 10.24
N VAL A 25 -17.51 19.25 9.26
CA VAL A 25 -17.11 20.42 8.47
C VAL A 25 -17.59 20.20 7.03
N LEU A 26 -18.29 21.19 6.47
CA LEU A 26 -18.71 21.19 5.09
C LEU A 26 -18.05 22.37 4.36
N ILE A 27 -17.20 22.07 3.38
CA ILE A 27 -16.59 23.08 2.51
C ILE A 27 -17.51 23.31 1.32
N THR A 28 -17.98 24.55 1.16
CA THR A 28 -19.05 24.91 0.20
C THR A 28 -18.58 25.86 -0.91
N SER A 29 -17.27 26.05 -1.10
CA SER A 29 -16.71 27.00 -2.06
C SER A 29 -15.42 26.49 -2.69
N THR A 30 -15.22 26.79 -3.97
CA THR A 30 -14.14 26.24 -4.83
C THR A 30 -12.74 26.77 -4.53
N SER A 31 -12.63 27.87 -3.76
CA SER A 31 -11.36 28.50 -3.36
C SER A 31 -11.19 28.57 -1.83
N ALA A 32 -12.02 27.84 -1.08
CA ALA A 32 -11.92 27.82 0.36
C ALA A 32 -10.79 26.91 0.83
N SER A 33 -10.01 27.40 1.79
CA SER A 33 -9.08 26.58 2.56
C SER A 33 -9.53 26.52 4.02
N PHE A 34 -9.30 25.40 4.67
CA PHE A 34 -9.63 25.26 6.08
C PHE A 34 -8.40 24.79 6.85
N GLN A 35 -8.02 25.55 7.88
CA GLN A 35 -6.91 25.24 8.76
C GLN A 35 -7.45 24.85 10.13
N ASN A 36 -7.22 23.61 10.56
CA ASN A 36 -7.54 23.16 11.91
C ASN A 36 -6.29 23.17 12.79
N ALA A 37 -6.27 24.02 13.81
CA ALA A 37 -5.24 24.02 14.85
C ALA A 37 -5.78 23.67 16.25
N GLY A 38 -7.11 23.51 16.38
CA GLY A 38 -7.80 23.12 17.60
C GLY A 38 -8.32 21.68 17.57
N THR A 39 -9.35 21.38 18.36
CA THR A 39 -9.99 20.05 18.42
C THR A 39 -11.42 20.09 17.87
N ILE A 40 -11.68 19.30 16.84
CA ILE A 40 -13.00 19.11 16.24
C ILE A 40 -13.41 17.65 16.50
N ASN A 41 -14.45 17.47 17.33
CA ASN A 41 -15.06 16.17 17.57
C ASN A 41 -16.37 16.09 16.78
N VAL A 42 -16.52 15.06 15.95
CA VAL A 42 -17.71 14.80 15.15
C VAL A 42 -18.25 13.44 15.58
N VAL A 43 -19.45 13.42 16.15
CA VAL A 43 -20.02 12.21 16.78
C VAL A 43 -21.46 12.05 16.33
N ALA A 44 -21.79 10.96 15.64
CA ALA A 44 -23.16 10.70 15.22
C ALA A 44 -23.57 9.24 15.45
N THR A 45 -24.87 8.98 15.30
CA THR A 45 -25.42 7.64 15.18
C THR A 45 -26.06 7.45 13.81
N GLY A 46 -26.16 6.20 13.34
CA GLY A 46 -26.80 5.86 12.07
C GLY A 46 -25.86 5.18 11.08
N SER A 47 -26.08 5.44 9.78
CA SER A 47 -25.41 4.74 8.68
C SER A 47 -24.29 5.53 7.99
N TYR A 48 -24.17 6.83 8.28
CA TYR A 48 -23.19 7.71 7.63
C TYR A 48 -22.75 8.82 8.57
N LEU A 49 -21.43 9.05 8.64
CA LEU A 49 -20.82 10.17 9.31
C LEU A 49 -19.58 10.61 8.55
N SER A 50 -19.44 11.91 8.30
CA SER A 50 -18.21 12.48 7.75
C SER A 50 -17.66 13.57 8.67
N GLY A 51 -16.36 13.51 8.97
CA GLY A 51 -15.65 14.55 9.70
C GLY A 51 -15.54 15.82 8.88
N LEU A 52 -15.13 15.66 7.62
CA LEU A 52 -15.04 16.71 6.63
C LEU A 52 -15.56 16.23 5.28
N GLU A 53 -16.45 17.00 4.70
CA GLU A 53 -17.05 16.77 3.39
C GLU A 53 -16.96 18.04 2.53
N TYR A 54 -16.84 17.87 1.21
CA TYR A 54 -16.99 18.97 0.24
C TYR A 54 -18.38 18.88 -0.41
N ASP A 55 -19.09 20.01 -0.46
CA ASP A 55 -20.41 20.10 -1.10
C ASP A 55 -20.29 20.00 -2.63
N TYR A 56 -21.21 19.30 -3.29
CA TYR A 56 -21.13 18.92 -4.71
C TYR A 56 -21.34 20.12 -5.67
N ALA A 57 -20.78 20.00 -6.88
CA ALA A 57 -20.93 20.87 -8.07
C ALA A 57 -20.00 22.09 -8.21
N GLY A 58 -18.70 21.84 -8.31
CA GLY A 58 -17.73 22.79 -8.88
C GLY A 58 -16.36 22.11 -9.02
N PHE A 59 -15.59 22.42 -10.06
CA PHE A 59 -14.19 21.98 -10.11
C PHE A 59 -13.42 22.68 -8.97
N PHE A 60 -12.92 21.92 -8.00
CA PHE A 60 -12.27 22.43 -6.77
C PHE A 60 -10.75 22.52 -6.91
N GLU A 61 -10.26 23.03 -8.04
CA GLU A 61 -8.82 23.19 -8.24
C GLU A 61 -8.25 24.18 -7.21
N GLY A 62 -7.38 23.70 -6.31
CA GLY A 62 -6.66 24.54 -5.34
C GLY A 62 -7.28 24.67 -3.94
N SER A 63 -8.34 23.92 -3.61
CA SER A 63 -8.83 23.85 -2.22
C SER A 63 -7.91 22.98 -1.36
N VAL A 64 -7.50 23.48 -0.19
CA VAL A 64 -6.58 22.79 0.72
C VAL A 64 -7.20 22.66 2.11
N PHE A 65 -7.23 21.44 2.64
CA PHE A 65 -7.46 21.21 4.06
C PHE A 65 -6.13 20.96 4.75
N THR A 66 -5.89 21.74 5.81
CA THR A 66 -4.68 21.63 6.64
C THR A 66 -5.08 21.31 8.08
N ASN A 67 -4.72 20.13 8.56
CA ASN A 67 -4.73 19.83 10.00
C ASN A 67 -3.31 20.09 10.54
N GLU A 68 -3.14 21.16 11.30
CA GLU A 68 -1.85 21.57 11.85
C GLU A 68 -1.36 20.59 12.93
N ALA A 69 -0.10 20.73 13.35
CA ALA A 69 0.50 19.83 14.34
C ALA A 69 -0.27 19.76 15.68
N THR A 70 -0.94 20.85 16.09
CA THR A 70 -1.81 20.88 17.27
C THR A 70 -3.26 20.49 16.96
N GLY A 71 -3.60 20.38 15.67
CA GLY A 71 -4.93 20.07 15.17
C GLY A 71 -5.32 18.63 15.46
N VAL A 72 -6.54 18.47 15.95
CA VAL A 72 -7.17 17.17 16.21
C VAL A 72 -8.52 17.14 15.52
N LEU A 73 -8.71 16.19 14.60
CA LEU A 73 -10.01 15.85 14.02
C LEU A 73 -10.37 14.43 14.48
N LYS A 74 -11.46 14.31 15.24
CA LYS A 74 -11.99 13.03 15.71
C LYS A 74 -13.36 12.79 15.13
N VAL A 75 -13.54 11.67 14.43
CA VAL A 75 -14.80 11.23 13.85
C VAL A 75 -15.19 9.93 14.53
N ASN A 76 -16.36 9.89 15.15
CA ASN A 76 -16.84 8.71 15.88
C ASN A 76 -18.29 8.36 15.50
N LEU A 77 -18.45 7.33 14.67
CA LEU A 77 -19.76 6.79 14.33
C LEU A 77 -20.15 5.71 15.33
N THR A 78 -21.11 6.06 16.19
CA THR A 78 -21.62 5.20 17.27
C THR A 78 -22.94 4.55 16.85
N GLY A 79 -23.16 3.26 17.18
CA GLY A 79 -24.46 2.61 16.95
C GLY A 79 -24.85 2.44 15.47
N ALA A 80 -24.05 1.70 14.70
CA ALA A 80 -24.37 1.36 13.31
C ALA A 80 -25.73 0.64 13.22
N SER A 81 -26.53 1.04 12.23
CA SER A 81 -27.71 0.27 11.85
C SER A 81 -27.29 -1.13 11.36
N ALA A 82 -28.21 -2.09 11.37
CA ALA A 82 -27.99 -3.44 10.85
C ALA A 82 -27.57 -3.51 9.35
N LEU A 83 -27.43 -2.36 8.67
CA LEU A 83 -27.07 -2.20 7.27
C LEU A 83 -25.61 -1.77 7.04
N GLY A 84 -24.79 -1.67 8.09
CA GLY A 84 -23.35 -1.36 7.96
C GLY A 84 -23.08 0.13 7.76
N GLY A 85 -22.88 0.86 8.86
CA GLY A 85 -22.57 2.29 8.82
C GLY A 85 -21.11 2.58 8.45
N VAL A 86 -20.87 3.68 7.73
CA VAL A 86 -19.52 4.10 7.31
C VAL A 86 -19.17 5.46 7.91
N ALA A 87 -18.00 5.55 8.54
CA ALA A 87 -17.40 6.80 9.00
C ALA A 87 -16.29 7.26 8.05
N TYR A 88 -16.28 8.53 7.68
CA TYR A 88 -15.25 9.16 6.87
C TYR A 88 -14.51 10.21 7.70
N GLY A 89 -13.17 10.16 7.74
CA GLY A 89 -12.39 11.30 8.25
C GLY A 89 -12.49 12.47 7.28
N PHE A 90 -12.26 12.16 6.01
CA PHE A 90 -12.32 13.06 4.87
C PHE A 90 -13.01 12.35 3.69
N SER A 91 -14.01 13.00 3.08
CA SER A 91 -14.63 12.55 1.83
C SER A 91 -14.64 13.65 0.77
N GLY A 92 -14.11 13.34 -0.42
CA GLY A 92 -14.15 14.20 -1.61
C GLY A 92 -15.18 13.72 -2.65
N PRO A 93 -15.98 14.61 -3.27
CA PRO A 93 -16.94 14.26 -4.32
C PRO A 93 -16.25 13.86 -5.63
N SER A 94 -17.00 13.27 -6.58
CA SER A 94 -16.49 13.06 -7.95
C SER A 94 -16.08 14.38 -8.59
N GLY A 95 -14.87 14.48 -9.16
CA GLY A 95 -14.38 15.72 -9.80
C GLY A 95 -13.49 16.58 -8.91
N TRP A 96 -13.17 16.13 -7.71
CA TRP A 96 -12.36 16.87 -6.75
C TRP A 96 -10.86 16.71 -7.01
N ASN A 97 -10.13 17.83 -7.09
CA ASN A 97 -8.68 17.89 -7.25
C ASN A 97 -8.10 18.83 -6.17
N GLY A 98 -7.98 18.34 -4.94
CA GLY A 98 -7.48 19.12 -3.82
C GLY A 98 -6.44 18.42 -2.99
N ASP A 99 -5.85 19.17 -2.06
CA ASP A 99 -4.73 18.72 -1.26
C ASP A 99 -5.13 18.52 0.21
N LEU A 100 -4.67 17.42 0.79
CA LEU A 100 -4.77 17.13 2.22
C LEU A 100 -3.39 17.27 2.86
N VAL A 101 -3.24 18.20 3.80
CA VAL A 101 -2.05 18.30 4.66
C VAL A 101 -2.43 17.92 6.09
N ASN A 102 -1.83 16.85 6.61
CA ASN A 102 -2.02 16.43 8.00
C ASN A 102 -0.68 16.39 8.75
N ALA A 103 -0.50 17.32 9.67
CA ALA A 103 0.59 17.34 10.64
C ALA A 103 0.16 16.97 12.06
N GLY A 104 -1.15 17.00 12.34
CA GLY A 104 -1.74 16.68 13.64
C GLY A 104 -2.29 15.25 13.72
N LEU A 105 -3.39 15.09 14.47
CA LEU A 105 -4.12 13.84 14.57
C LEU A 105 -5.43 13.90 13.79
N ILE A 106 -5.63 12.95 12.88
CA ILE A 106 -6.93 12.59 12.33
C ILE A 106 -7.26 11.19 12.83
N GLU A 107 -8.37 11.04 13.55
CA GLU A 107 -8.80 9.77 14.13
C GLU A 107 -10.24 9.47 13.72
N VAL A 108 -10.44 8.30 13.11
CA VAL A 108 -11.75 7.84 12.64
C VAL A 108 -12.08 6.52 13.32
N LEU A 109 -13.16 6.51 14.09
CA LEU A 109 -13.65 5.36 14.84
C LEU A 109 -15.06 4.99 14.35
N SER A 110 -15.27 3.71 14.08
CA SER A 110 -16.59 3.19 13.67
C SER A 110 -16.83 1.81 14.27
N VAL A 111 -18.08 1.54 14.64
CA VAL A 111 -18.51 0.20 15.08
C VAL A 111 -18.79 -0.75 13.91
N SER A 112 -18.61 -0.31 12.66
CA SER A 112 -18.80 -1.13 11.45
C SER A 112 -17.68 -0.84 10.45
N HIS A 113 -17.84 0.11 9.51
CA HIS A 113 -16.84 0.46 8.50
C HIS A 113 -16.25 1.86 8.74
N ALA A 114 -14.97 2.06 8.45
CA ALA A 114 -14.31 3.37 8.51
C ALA A 114 -13.34 3.59 7.34
N LEU A 115 -13.34 4.81 6.81
CA LEU A 115 -12.39 5.33 5.83
C LEU A 115 -11.75 6.59 6.42
N GLY A 116 -10.42 6.61 6.54
CA GLY A 116 -9.70 7.79 7.01
C GLY A 116 -9.82 8.92 6.00
N VAL A 117 -9.33 8.66 4.79
CA VAL A 117 -9.38 9.56 3.65
C VAL A 117 -9.95 8.78 2.48
N ALA A 118 -11.03 9.27 1.87
CA ALA A 118 -11.59 8.69 0.66
C ALA A 118 -11.77 9.77 -0.41
N THR A 119 -11.13 9.57 -1.55
CA THR A 119 -11.25 10.46 -2.71
C THR A 119 -11.96 9.76 -3.86
N SER A 120 -12.16 10.47 -4.97
CA SER A 120 -12.82 9.98 -6.18
C SER A 120 -11.85 10.02 -7.38
N ASP A 121 -12.33 9.74 -8.60
CA ASP A 121 -11.63 9.53 -9.88
C ASP A 121 -10.67 10.64 -10.40
N TYR A 122 -10.08 11.47 -9.55
CA TYR A 122 -9.23 12.60 -9.96
C TYR A 122 -7.97 12.69 -9.10
N THR A 123 -6.99 13.44 -9.60
CA THR A 123 -5.69 13.60 -8.95
C THR A 123 -5.87 14.13 -7.53
N PHE A 124 -5.21 13.48 -6.57
CA PHE A 124 -5.28 13.80 -5.16
C PHE A 124 -3.86 13.86 -4.60
N THR A 125 -3.53 14.92 -3.88
CA THR A 125 -2.27 15.00 -3.14
C THR A 125 -2.52 14.90 -1.65
N MET A 126 -1.81 13.98 -1.00
CA MET A 126 -1.77 13.89 0.46
C MET A 126 -0.34 14.10 0.97
N ASN A 127 -0.19 14.94 1.98
CA ASN A 127 1.03 15.05 2.76
C ASN A 127 0.72 14.79 4.24
N ASN A 128 1.10 13.62 4.72
CA ASN A 128 0.91 13.19 6.10
C ASN A 128 2.23 13.15 6.86
N THR A 129 2.46 14.14 7.71
CA THR A 129 3.58 14.20 8.67
C THR A 129 3.12 13.89 10.10
N GLY A 130 1.80 13.92 10.35
CA GLY A 130 1.16 13.61 11.62
C GLY A 130 0.69 12.16 11.73
N THR A 131 -0.41 11.95 12.42
CA THR A 131 -1.04 10.63 12.56
C THR A 131 -2.41 10.61 11.91
N LEU A 132 -2.62 9.63 11.02
CA LEU A 132 -3.93 9.19 10.57
C LEU A 132 -4.22 7.83 11.23
N ARG A 133 -5.18 7.80 12.16
CA ARG A 133 -5.61 6.57 12.83
C ARG A 133 -7.03 6.21 12.42
N VAL A 134 -7.22 4.98 11.95
CA VAL A 134 -8.53 4.49 11.52
C VAL A 134 -8.82 3.16 12.20
N GLN A 135 -9.92 3.09 12.95
CA GLN A 135 -10.32 1.89 13.66
C GLN A 135 -11.77 1.55 13.37
N ALA A 136 -12.01 0.31 12.93
CA ALA A 136 -13.35 -0.20 12.68
C ALA A 136 -13.49 -1.66 13.08
N VAL A 137 -14.70 -2.09 13.45
CA VAL A 137 -14.93 -3.50 13.83
C VAL A 137 -14.90 -4.43 12.61
N GLU A 138 -15.40 -3.97 11.47
CA GLU A 138 -15.52 -4.78 10.24
C GLU A 138 -14.43 -4.42 9.24
N SER A 139 -14.53 -3.27 8.57
CA SER A 139 -13.56 -2.86 7.57
C SER A 139 -13.01 -1.47 7.89
N ALA A 140 -11.69 -1.34 7.91
CA ALA A 140 -11.00 -0.08 8.13
C ALA A 140 -10.04 0.16 6.97
N THR A 141 -10.16 1.31 6.30
CA THR A 141 -9.23 1.74 5.27
C THR A 141 -8.64 3.09 5.65
N GLY A 142 -7.31 3.20 5.70
CA GLY A 142 -6.62 4.43 6.03
C GLY A 142 -6.84 5.49 4.95
N VAL A 143 -6.27 5.24 3.78
CA VAL A 143 -6.39 6.10 2.60
C VAL A 143 -6.91 5.28 1.43
N ARG A 144 -7.96 5.78 0.77
CA ARG A 144 -8.44 5.27 -0.51
C ARG A 144 -8.31 6.36 -1.54
N ALA A 145 -7.44 6.14 -2.52
CA ALA A 145 -7.08 7.13 -3.52
C ALA A 145 -7.14 6.55 -4.93
N TYR A 146 -7.54 7.38 -5.90
CA TYR A 146 -7.75 6.98 -7.29
C TYR A 146 -6.90 7.82 -8.26
N ASN A 147 -6.71 7.30 -9.48
CA ASN A 147 -6.30 8.03 -10.69
C ASN A 147 -5.14 9.02 -10.47
N GLY A 148 -3.92 8.50 -10.36
CA GLY A 148 -2.72 9.34 -10.32
C GLY A 148 -2.49 10.05 -8.98
N ALA A 149 -3.06 9.52 -7.89
CA ALA A 149 -2.88 10.10 -6.56
C ALA A 149 -1.41 10.11 -6.13
N VAL A 150 -1.00 11.18 -5.47
CA VAL A 150 0.35 11.36 -4.91
C VAL A 150 0.24 11.39 -3.40
N ILE A 151 0.70 10.33 -2.74
CA ILE A 151 0.63 10.18 -1.28
C ILE A 151 2.05 10.24 -0.73
N SER A 152 2.34 11.26 0.08
CA SER A 152 3.56 11.39 0.85
C SER A 152 3.26 11.16 2.34
N ASN A 153 3.89 10.15 2.93
CA ASN A 153 3.76 9.81 4.35
C ASN A 153 5.13 9.81 5.03
N SER A 154 5.38 10.79 5.88
CA SER A 154 6.51 10.82 6.82
C SER A 154 6.09 10.67 8.28
N GLY A 155 4.78 10.67 8.53
CA GLY A 155 4.17 10.43 9.84
C GLY A 155 3.74 8.98 10.03
N THR A 156 2.51 8.78 10.51
CA THR A 156 1.94 7.45 10.77
C THR A 156 0.56 7.32 10.14
N ILE A 157 0.34 6.22 9.42
CA ILE A 157 -0.98 5.71 9.02
C ILE A 157 -1.17 4.38 9.78
N ASP A 158 -2.09 4.36 10.73
CA ASP A 158 -2.34 3.22 11.63
C ASP A 158 -3.79 2.78 11.51
N VAL A 159 -4.00 1.60 10.93
CA VAL A 159 -5.31 1.08 10.56
C VAL A 159 -5.58 -0.24 11.27
N THR A 160 -6.71 -0.34 11.96
CA THR A 160 -7.10 -1.55 12.70
C THR A 160 -8.54 -1.95 12.39
N GLY A 161 -8.76 -3.20 12.02
CA GLY A 161 -10.09 -3.77 11.85
C GLY A 161 -10.07 -5.25 11.47
N ARG A 162 -11.23 -5.89 11.25
CA ARG A 162 -11.25 -7.28 10.77
C ARG A 162 -10.65 -7.37 9.36
N ASN A 163 -10.97 -6.38 8.51
CA ASN A 163 -10.34 -6.16 7.21
C ASN A 163 -9.68 -4.78 7.24
N ALA A 164 -8.37 -4.75 7.50
CA ALA A 164 -7.60 -3.52 7.61
C ALA A 164 -6.81 -3.27 6.32
N ILE A 165 -6.99 -2.11 5.70
CA ILE A 165 -6.19 -1.66 4.55
C ILE A 165 -5.52 -0.35 4.91
N GLY A 166 -4.19 -0.29 4.90
CA GLY A 166 -3.45 0.95 5.16
C GLY A 166 -3.73 1.99 4.07
N ILE A 167 -3.30 1.69 2.85
CA ILE A 167 -3.54 2.48 1.65
C ILE A 167 -4.11 1.58 0.56
N GLU A 168 -5.23 1.99 -0.01
CA GLU A 168 -5.82 1.45 -1.22
C GLU A 168 -5.57 2.46 -2.36
N ALA A 169 -4.64 2.12 -3.25
CA ALA A 169 -4.14 2.99 -4.29
C ALA A 169 -4.55 2.46 -5.66
N LEU A 170 -5.42 3.19 -6.35
CA LEU A 170 -5.98 2.78 -7.63
C LEU A 170 -5.37 3.59 -8.77
N ARG A 171 -5.07 2.91 -9.89
CA ARG A 171 -4.73 3.48 -11.21
C ARG A 171 -3.63 4.55 -11.19
N ALA A 172 -2.37 4.11 -11.31
CA ALA A 172 -1.18 4.95 -11.53
C ALA A 172 -0.80 5.87 -10.37
N SER A 173 -1.04 5.42 -9.14
CA SER A 173 -0.74 6.17 -7.93
C SER A 173 0.75 6.12 -7.57
N THR A 174 1.27 7.20 -7.00
CA THR A 174 2.63 7.30 -6.46
C THR A 174 2.59 7.45 -4.95
N ILE A 175 3.24 6.52 -4.24
CA ILE A 175 3.36 6.51 -2.79
C ILE A 175 4.82 6.70 -2.39
N THR A 176 5.09 7.68 -1.56
CA THR A 176 6.39 7.86 -0.89
C THR A 176 6.20 7.72 0.61
N ASN A 177 6.83 6.72 1.20
CA ASN A 177 6.75 6.44 2.63
C ASN A 177 8.13 6.53 3.28
N SER A 178 8.33 7.52 4.15
CA SER A 178 9.45 7.59 5.09
C SER A 178 9.01 7.46 6.56
N GLY A 179 7.71 7.39 6.79
CA GLY A 179 7.09 7.19 8.10
C GLY A 179 6.70 5.73 8.34
N SER A 180 5.51 5.51 8.91
CA SER A 180 4.96 4.18 9.16
C SER A 180 3.59 4.01 8.51
N ILE A 181 3.37 2.89 7.83
CA ILE A 181 2.07 2.43 7.34
C ILE A 181 1.81 1.06 7.96
N ILE A 182 0.81 0.97 8.82
CA ILE A 182 0.55 -0.23 9.64
C ILE A 182 -0.91 -0.62 9.46
N ALA A 183 -1.17 -1.86 9.06
CA ALA A 183 -2.50 -2.46 8.98
C ALA A 183 -2.58 -3.68 9.91
N ARG A 184 -3.51 -3.65 10.86
CA ARG A 184 -3.70 -4.70 11.87
C ARG A 184 -5.06 -5.36 11.74
N GLY A 185 -5.04 -6.65 11.42
CA GLY A 185 -6.20 -7.52 11.42
C GLY A 185 -6.58 -7.91 12.85
N VAL A 186 -7.86 -7.81 13.22
CA VAL A 186 -8.35 -8.24 14.54
C VAL A 186 -9.43 -9.31 14.37
N GLY A 187 -9.17 -10.50 14.90
CA GLY A 187 -10.08 -11.66 14.86
C GLY A 187 -9.44 -12.91 14.26
N GLN A 188 -10.16 -14.04 14.27
CA GLN A 188 -9.63 -15.32 13.76
C GLN A 188 -9.53 -15.37 12.23
N ASP A 189 -10.44 -14.69 11.53
CA ASP A 189 -10.51 -14.63 10.06
C ASP A 189 -10.14 -13.25 9.51
N SER A 190 -9.30 -12.50 10.23
CA SER A 190 -8.95 -11.14 9.83
C SER A 190 -7.95 -11.11 8.67
N SER A 191 -8.13 -10.13 7.79
CA SER A 191 -7.19 -9.76 6.74
C SER A 191 -6.58 -8.39 7.05
N SER A 192 -5.30 -8.23 6.73
CA SER A 192 -4.62 -6.94 6.86
C SER A 192 -3.65 -6.76 5.71
N VAL A 193 -3.84 -5.68 4.97
CA VAL A 193 -3.02 -5.29 3.82
C VAL A 193 -2.48 -3.89 4.07
N ALA A 194 -1.17 -3.69 4.12
CA ALA A 194 -0.64 -2.35 4.38
C ALA A 194 -0.82 -1.44 3.16
N ILE A 195 -0.50 -1.94 1.95
CA ILE A 195 -0.72 -1.25 0.68
C ILE A 195 -1.39 -2.22 -0.30
N SER A 196 -2.52 -1.82 -0.86
CA SER A 196 -3.21 -2.54 -1.94
C SER A 196 -3.20 -1.67 -3.18
N PHE A 197 -2.56 -2.15 -4.23
CA PHE A 197 -2.64 -1.58 -5.56
C PHE A 197 -3.84 -2.14 -6.30
N TRP A 198 -4.55 -1.29 -7.02
CA TRP A 198 -5.59 -1.72 -7.95
C TRP A 198 -5.32 -1.12 -9.31
N ASN A 199 -5.34 -1.96 -10.32
CA ASN A 199 -4.91 -1.56 -11.64
C ASN A 199 -6.04 -1.60 -12.68
N SER A 200 -5.86 -0.75 -13.70
CA SER A 200 -6.48 -0.91 -15.01
C SER A 200 -5.36 -1.18 -16.01
N SER A 201 -5.66 -1.77 -17.17
CA SER A 201 -4.73 -2.45 -18.10
C SER A 201 -3.53 -1.65 -18.67
N THR A 202 -3.16 -0.49 -18.14
CA THR A 202 -1.98 0.30 -18.54
C THR A 202 -1.40 1.17 -17.40
N SER A 203 -1.80 0.97 -16.14
CA SER A 203 -1.41 1.87 -15.05
C SER A 203 -0.20 1.36 -14.27
N VAL A 204 0.82 2.21 -14.10
CA VAL A 204 2.01 1.91 -13.29
C VAL A 204 1.88 2.54 -11.90
N ASN A 205 1.77 1.73 -10.86
CA ASN A 205 1.86 2.24 -9.49
C ASN A 205 3.31 2.25 -9.02
N ARG A 206 3.68 3.30 -8.29
CA ARG A 206 5.05 3.48 -7.79
C ARG A 206 5.06 3.57 -6.28
N LEU A 207 5.92 2.78 -5.64
CA LEU A 207 6.21 2.86 -4.22
C LEU A 207 7.69 3.17 -3.99
N THR A 208 7.95 4.19 -3.19
CA THR A 208 9.28 4.40 -2.58
C THR A 208 9.13 4.31 -1.07
N ASN A 209 9.72 3.29 -0.46
CA ASN A 209 9.70 3.07 0.98
C ASN A 209 11.09 3.21 1.58
N THR A 210 11.29 4.22 2.41
CA THR A 210 12.46 4.38 3.29
C THR A 210 12.09 4.23 4.78
N GLY A 211 10.79 4.13 5.08
CA GLY A 211 10.23 3.98 6.41
C GLY A 211 9.86 2.55 6.74
N HIS A 212 8.71 2.36 7.38
CA HIS A 212 8.18 1.08 7.80
C HIS A 212 6.80 0.80 7.20
N ILE A 213 6.59 -0.42 6.72
CA ILE A 213 5.32 -0.94 6.21
C ILE A 213 5.05 -2.27 6.90
N GLU A 214 3.89 -2.42 7.54
CA GLU A 214 3.52 -3.63 8.28
C GLU A 214 2.07 -4.07 7.98
N GLY A 215 1.92 -5.33 7.59
CA GLY A 215 0.64 -6.02 7.52
C GLY A 215 0.87 -7.53 7.36
N ARG A 216 -0.18 -8.35 7.50
CA ARG A 216 -0.10 -9.77 7.09
C ARG A 216 0.37 -9.89 5.63
N TYR A 217 -0.28 -9.13 4.76
CA TYR A 217 0.26 -8.76 3.47
C TYR A 217 0.73 -7.32 3.56
N ALA A 218 1.99 -7.08 3.21
CA ALA A 218 2.51 -5.73 3.20
C ALA A 218 2.07 -5.00 1.93
N ILE A 219 2.20 -5.66 0.78
CA ILE A 219 1.88 -5.08 -0.53
C ILE A 219 1.14 -6.14 -1.33
N VAL A 220 0.01 -5.77 -1.92
CA VAL A 220 -0.79 -6.66 -2.77
C VAL A 220 -1.20 -5.94 -4.05
N ASP A 221 -1.08 -6.59 -5.20
CA ASP A 221 -1.85 -6.24 -6.39
C ASP A 221 -3.23 -6.91 -6.37
N ALA A 222 -4.28 -6.10 -6.29
CA ALA A 222 -5.66 -6.53 -6.27
C ALA A 222 -6.27 -6.35 -7.67
N THR A 223 -5.92 -7.21 -8.63
CA THR A 223 -6.51 -7.17 -9.99
C THR A 223 -7.72 -8.11 -10.14
N ASN A 224 -8.86 -7.52 -10.56
CA ASN A 224 -10.18 -8.15 -10.69
C ASN A 224 -10.64 -8.37 -12.16
N GLY A 225 -9.74 -8.70 -13.09
CA GLY A 225 -10.18 -8.96 -14.46
C GLY A 225 -9.35 -9.95 -15.26
N SER A 226 -9.92 -10.32 -16.41
CA SER A 226 -9.33 -11.28 -17.34
C SER A 226 -8.04 -10.73 -17.97
N PRO A 227 -7.05 -11.60 -18.26
CA PRO A 227 -5.82 -11.21 -18.96
C PRO A 227 -6.09 -10.58 -20.34
N PRO A 228 -5.17 -9.75 -20.87
CA PRO A 228 -3.87 -9.35 -20.31
C PRO A 228 -4.02 -8.07 -19.48
N GLN A 229 -3.57 -8.08 -18.22
CA GLN A 229 -3.50 -6.88 -17.39
C GLN A 229 -2.03 -6.57 -17.16
N ASP A 230 -1.48 -5.71 -18.02
CA ASP A 230 -0.06 -5.32 -18.09
C ASP A 230 0.25 -4.18 -17.09
N SER A 231 -0.23 -4.30 -15.86
CA SER A 231 0.03 -3.27 -14.85
C SER A 231 1.30 -3.56 -14.08
N GLU A 232 2.38 -2.91 -14.48
CA GLU A 232 3.68 -2.93 -13.81
C GLU A 232 3.62 -2.16 -12.48
N GLN A 233 4.16 -2.74 -11.40
CA GLN A 233 4.44 -2.07 -10.14
C GLN A 233 5.94 -1.81 -10.05
N ILE A 234 6.28 -0.59 -9.65
CA ILE A 234 7.68 -0.21 -9.43
C ILE A 234 7.87 0.09 -7.95
N ILE A 235 8.50 -0.82 -7.24
CA ILE A 235 8.69 -0.80 -5.79
C ILE A 235 10.18 -0.64 -5.47
N ASN A 236 10.50 0.44 -4.76
CA ASN A 236 11.84 0.71 -4.26
C ASN A 236 11.82 0.71 -2.74
N ASN A 237 12.43 -0.30 -2.12
CA ASN A 237 12.53 -0.42 -0.68
C ASN A 237 13.97 -0.19 -0.20
N SER A 238 14.17 0.77 0.69
CA SER A 238 15.38 0.89 1.53
C SER A 238 15.05 0.92 3.02
N GLY A 239 13.76 0.80 3.37
CA GLY A 239 13.26 0.74 4.73
C GLY A 239 12.98 -0.68 5.21
N SER A 240 11.93 -0.84 6.00
CA SER A 240 11.45 -2.12 6.52
C SER A 240 10.05 -2.42 6.00
N ILE A 241 9.89 -3.63 5.46
CA ILE A 241 8.61 -4.21 5.07
C ILE A 241 8.41 -5.48 5.89
N VAL A 242 7.27 -5.61 6.55
CA VAL A 242 6.89 -6.78 7.34
C VAL A 242 5.55 -7.29 6.83
N GLY A 243 5.55 -8.52 6.33
CA GLY A 243 4.41 -9.12 5.63
C GLY A 243 4.79 -9.68 4.26
N ILE A 244 3.84 -10.40 3.67
CA ILE A 244 3.97 -10.94 2.31
C ILE A 244 3.84 -9.81 1.28
N ILE A 245 4.71 -9.81 0.27
CA ILE A 245 4.53 -9.04 -0.96
C ILE A 245 3.94 -9.99 -2.01
N ASP A 246 2.80 -9.65 -2.59
CA ASP A 246 2.09 -10.45 -3.59
C ASP A 246 1.66 -9.54 -4.75
N LEU A 247 2.47 -9.49 -5.81
CA LEU A 247 2.26 -8.58 -6.94
C LEU A 247 1.41 -9.20 -8.05
N ALA A 248 1.10 -10.49 -7.94
CA ALA A 248 0.11 -11.24 -8.71
C ALA A 248 0.23 -11.24 -10.24
N ARG A 249 0.29 -10.08 -10.91
CA ARG A 249 0.30 -9.90 -12.36
C ARG A 249 0.99 -8.59 -12.75
N GLY A 250 1.56 -8.61 -13.95
CA GLY A 250 2.27 -7.47 -14.53
C GLY A 250 3.75 -7.82 -14.65
N ASP A 251 4.49 -7.09 -15.48
CA ASP A 251 5.95 -7.15 -15.43
C ASP A 251 6.37 -6.21 -14.29
N ASP A 252 6.70 -6.73 -13.12
CA ASP A 252 6.92 -5.96 -11.90
C ASP A 252 8.40 -5.74 -11.58
N ASP A 253 8.75 -4.51 -11.15
CA ASP A 253 10.10 -4.14 -10.73
C ASP A 253 10.16 -3.95 -9.20
N LEU A 254 10.83 -4.86 -8.50
CA LEU A 254 11.10 -4.76 -7.07
C LEU A 254 12.61 -4.62 -6.78
N THR A 255 13.03 -3.44 -6.36
CA THR A 255 14.38 -3.20 -5.84
C THR A 255 14.36 -3.12 -4.32
N ASN A 256 15.17 -3.94 -3.66
CA ASN A 256 15.31 -3.98 -2.21
C ASN A 256 16.77 -3.70 -1.79
N SER A 257 16.94 -2.70 -0.94
CA SER A 257 18.19 -2.38 -0.24
C SER A 257 18.00 -2.31 1.28
N GLY A 258 16.77 -2.61 1.75
CA GLY A 258 16.36 -2.62 3.14
C GLY A 258 16.03 -4.03 3.62
N THR A 259 15.01 -4.15 4.47
CA THR A 259 14.56 -5.45 5.02
C THR A 259 13.15 -5.78 4.56
N ILE A 260 12.95 -7.03 4.13
CA ILE A 260 11.63 -7.63 3.89
C ILE A 260 11.53 -8.86 4.79
N THR A 261 10.64 -8.78 5.79
CA THR A 261 10.33 -9.90 6.68
C THR A 261 9.04 -10.57 6.20
N GLY A 262 9.19 -11.52 5.29
CA GLY A 262 8.08 -12.22 4.63
C GLY A 262 8.52 -12.90 3.34
N GLU A 263 7.55 -13.42 2.61
CA GLU A 263 7.70 -13.94 1.25
C GLU A 263 7.49 -12.82 0.22
N VAL A 264 8.11 -12.98 -0.95
CA VAL A 264 7.89 -12.14 -2.13
C VAL A 264 7.40 -13.02 -3.27
N TRP A 265 6.22 -12.73 -3.79
CA TRP A 265 5.63 -13.37 -4.97
C TRP A 265 5.42 -12.30 -6.04
N LEU A 266 6.16 -12.38 -7.15
CA LEU A 266 6.07 -11.41 -8.25
C LEU A 266 4.88 -11.74 -9.16
N GLY A 267 4.73 -13.00 -9.58
CA GLY A 267 3.45 -13.53 -10.04
C GLY A 267 3.41 -13.85 -11.53
N LEU A 268 2.56 -13.17 -12.31
CA LEU A 268 2.45 -13.38 -13.76
C LEU A 268 3.12 -12.21 -14.50
N GLY A 269 4.14 -12.46 -15.30
CA GLY A 269 4.83 -11.42 -16.06
C GLY A 269 6.31 -11.74 -16.16
N ASN A 270 7.07 -10.92 -16.86
CA ASN A 270 8.53 -11.01 -16.83
C ASN A 270 9.03 -10.04 -15.77
N ASP A 271 9.25 -10.55 -14.57
CA ASP A 271 9.49 -9.75 -13.39
C ASP A 271 10.98 -9.50 -13.16
N PHE A 272 11.26 -8.44 -12.40
CA PHE A 272 12.62 -8.08 -11.99
C PHE A 272 12.69 -7.87 -10.49
N TYR A 273 13.49 -8.71 -9.82
CA TYR A 273 13.87 -8.52 -8.43
C TYR A 273 15.36 -8.23 -8.30
N PHE A 274 15.70 -7.15 -7.58
CA PHE A 274 17.09 -6.81 -7.24
C PHE A 274 17.26 -6.56 -5.76
N GLY A 275 17.79 -7.55 -5.04
CA GLY A 275 18.02 -7.53 -3.59
C GLY A 275 19.23 -6.73 -3.12
N SER A 276 20.02 -6.12 -4.04
CA SER A 276 21.11 -5.16 -3.76
C SER A 276 21.90 -5.44 -2.45
N SER A 277 21.77 -4.57 -1.44
CA SER A 277 22.30 -4.75 -0.09
C SER A 277 21.23 -5.14 0.94
N GLY A 278 20.01 -5.37 0.48
CA GLY A 278 18.86 -5.70 1.30
C GLY A 278 18.82 -7.18 1.67
N SER A 279 17.77 -7.57 2.39
CA SER A 279 17.54 -8.97 2.76
C SER A 279 16.05 -9.30 2.72
N VAL A 280 15.75 -10.57 2.40
CA VAL A 280 14.41 -11.17 2.49
C VAL A 280 14.51 -12.36 3.43
N SER A 281 13.68 -12.42 4.47
CA SER A 281 13.73 -13.55 5.41
C SER A 281 13.08 -14.83 4.87
N GLY A 282 12.10 -14.67 3.98
CA GLY A 282 11.44 -15.75 3.24
C GLY A 282 12.16 -16.06 1.93
N ALA A 283 11.40 -16.43 0.92
CA ALA A 283 11.85 -16.62 -0.45
C ALA A 283 11.31 -15.55 -1.39
N VAL A 284 11.99 -15.42 -2.53
CA VAL A 284 11.53 -14.66 -3.68
C VAL A 284 11.13 -15.64 -4.76
N HIS A 285 9.90 -15.51 -5.24
CA HIS A 285 9.32 -16.31 -6.32
C HIS A 285 9.07 -15.41 -7.53
N GLY A 286 9.67 -15.76 -8.67
CA GLY A 286 9.41 -15.14 -9.97
C GLY A 286 7.97 -15.41 -10.39
N GLY A 287 7.64 -16.68 -10.63
CA GLY A 287 6.28 -17.10 -10.95
C GLY A 287 6.19 -17.54 -12.40
N PHE A 288 5.27 -16.97 -13.18
CA PHE A 288 5.14 -17.28 -14.59
C PHE A 288 5.73 -16.16 -15.44
N GLY A 289 6.62 -16.53 -16.36
CA GLY A 289 7.26 -15.61 -17.28
C GLY A 289 8.77 -15.75 -17.19
N ASN A 290 9.51 -14.92 -17.92
CA ASN A 290 10.95 -15.00 -17.96
C ASN A 290 11.53 -13.99 -16.97
N ASP A 291 11.76 -14.44 -15.74
CA ASP A 291 12.06 -13.55 -14.62
C ASP A 291 13.56 -13.30 -14.48
N ARG A 292 13.91 -12.18 -13.86
CA ARG A 292 15.29 -11.89 -13.46
C ARG A 292 15.37 -11.64 -11.96
N LEU A 293 16.02 -12.57 -11.26
CA LEU A 293 16.10 -12.57 -9.81
C LEU A 293 17.55 -12.43 -9.35
N PHE A 294 17.89 -11.29 -8.76
CA PHE A 294 19.22 -11.03 -8.19
C PHE A 294 19.14 -10.96 -6.66
N GLY A 295 19.71 -11.93 -5.95
CA GLY A 295 19.64 -12.05 -4.49
C GLY A 295 20.39 -10.93 -3.75
N GLY A 296 21.63 -10.67 -4.16
CA GLY A 296 22.47 -9.61 -3.61
C GLY A 296 23.44 -10.14 -2.57
N ILE A 297 23.28 -9.71 -1.31
CA ILE A 297 24.12 -10.15 -0.20
C ILE A 297 23.28 -10.93 0.82
N GLY A 298 23.91 -11.88 1.50
CA GLY A 298 23.25 -12.69 2.52
C GLY A 298 22.80 -14.03 1.94
N ALA A 299 22.13 -14.84 2.76
CA ALA A 299 21.64 -16.15 2.34
C ALA A 299 20.24 -16.02 1.75
N ASP A 300 20.14 -16.14 0.44
CA ASP A 300 18.92 -15.93 -0.33
C ASP A 300 18.24 -17.25 -0.72
N ARG A 301 16.92 -17.17 -0.95
CA ARG A 301 16.10 -18.27 -1.48
C ARG A 301 15.36 -17.77 -2.70
N LEU A 302 15.78 -18.21 -3.88
CA LEU A 302 15.27 -17.73 -5.16
C LEU A 302 14.64 -18.87 -5.96
N TYR A 303 13.40 -18.67 -6.39
CA TYR A 303 12.63 -19.61 -7.21
C TYR A 303 12.20 -18.90 -8.49
N GLY A 304 12.64 -19.38 -9.65
CA GLY A 304 12.19 -18.85 -10.95
C GLY A 304 10.75 -19.27 -11.25
N GLU A 305 10.49 -20.57 -11.14
CA GLU A 305 9.20 -21.23 -11.37
C GLU A 305 8.92 -21.56 -12.85
N ASP A 306 7.96 -20.96 -13.53
CA ASP A 306 7.56 -21.31 -14.89
C ASP A 306 8.07 -20.26 -15.90
N GLY A 307 9.19 -20.52 -16.57
CA GLY A 307 9.66 -19.72 -17.70
C GLY A 307 11.17 -19.85 -17.91
N ASP A 308 11.75 -19.00 -18.74
CA ASP A 308 13.20 -18.99 -18.97
C ASP A 308 13.83 -17.90 -18.08
N ASP A 309 14.24 -18.28 -16.87
CA ASP A 309 14.65 -17.36 -15.80
C ASP A 309 16.16 -17.13 -15.73
N ASP A 310 16.57 -15.92 -15.33
CA ASP A 310 17.95 -15.55 -15.00
C ASP A 310 18.06 -15.27 -13.49
N ILE A 311 18.68 -16.19 -12.76
CA ILE A 311 18.79 -16.15 -11.30
C ILE A 311 20.25 -16.07 -10.89
N GLN A 312 20.61 -14.98 -10.20
CA GLN A 312 21.95 -14.75 -9.67
C GLN A 312 21.84 -14.45 -8.18
N ALA A 313 22.25 -15.39 -7.32
CA ALA A 313 22.05 -15.23 -5.89
C ALA A 313 23.04 -14.24 -5.26
N GLY A 314 24.32 -14.30 -5.63
CA GLY A 314 25.29 -13.27 -5.26
C GLY A 314 26.24 -13.73 -4.17
N ALA A 315 26.31 -13.02 -3.05
CA ALA A 315 27.25 -13.35 -1.98
C ALA A 315 26.52 -13.93 -0.77
N GLY A 316 26.78 -15.19 -0.43
CA GLY A 316 26.07 -15.88 0.64
C GLY A 316 26.13 -17.38 0.46
N ASN A 317 25.37 -18.11 1.28
CA ASN A 317 25.15 -19.53 1.02
C ASN A 317 23.70 -19.65 0.59
N ASP A 318 23.49 -19.72 -0.72
CA ASP A 318 22.20 -19.46 -1.32
C ASP A 318 21.48 -20.73 -1.73
N PHE A 319 20.16 -20.63 -1.91
CA PHE A 319 19.34 -21.69 -2.48
C PHE A 319 18.65 -21.18 -3.75
N LEU A 320 18.87 -21.87 -4.85
CA LEU A 320 18.30 -21.53 -6.16
C LEU A 320 17.50 -22.71 -6.72
N GLN A 321 16.33 -22.41 -7.27
CA GLN A 321 15.56 -23.36 -8.07
C GLN A 321 14.97 -22.66 -9.28
N GLY A 322 15.50 -22.95 -10.47
CA GLY A 322 14.98 -22.36 -11.72
C GLY A 322 13.54 -22.76 -12.02
N GLY A 323 13.16 -24.02 -11.78
CA GLY A 323 11.83 -24.52 -12.13
C GLY A 323 11.77 -25.00 -13.59
N ARG A 324 10.62 -24.85 -14.26
CA ARG A 324 10.47 -25.22 -15.68
C ARG A 324 11.22 -24.23 -16.57
N GLY A 325 11.33 -24.54 -17.86
CA GLY A 325 12.02 -23.69 -18.84
C GLY A 325 13.55 -23.76 -18.79
N PHE A 326 14.18 -22.83 -19.52
CA PHE A 326 15.63 -22.73 -19.72
C PHE A 326 16.22 -21.68 -18.79
N ASN A 327 16.71 -22.15 -17.65
CA ASN A 327 17.15 -21.26 -16.58
C ASN A 327 18.66 -21.07 -16.57
N ALA A 328 19.11 -19.82 -16.43
CA ALA A 328 20.47 -19.48 -16.07
C ALA A 328 20.54 -19.32 -14.54
N LEU A 329 21.29 -20.20 -13.86
CA LEU A 329 21.42 -20.19 -12.40
C LEU A 329 22.89 -19.96 -12.03
N ASP A 330 23.17 -18.88 -11.32
CA ASP A 330 24.48 -18.57 -10.75
C ASP A 330 24.36 -18.38 -9.23
N GLY A 331 25.00 -19.26 -8.46
CA GLY A 331 25.06 -19.12 -7.00
C GLY A 331 25.91 -17.93 -6.56
N GLY A 332 26.94 -17.57 -7.35
CA GLY A 332 27.89 -16.54 -6.98
C GLY A 332 28.95 -17.05 -5.99
N SER A 333 29.19 -16.30 -4.92
CA SER A 333 30.24 -16.61 -3.95
C SER A 333 29.67 -17.20 -2.67
N GLY A 334 30.13 -18.39 -2.32
CA GLY A 334 29.83 -19.09 -1.08
C GLY A 334 29.50 -20.56 -1.36
N ASP A 335 28.87 -21.24 -0.41
CA ASP A 335 28.47 -22.63 -0.56
C ASP A 335 26.98 -22.69 -0.94
N ASP A 336 26.70 -22.68 -2.24
CA ASP A 336 25.35 -22.58 -2.79
C ASP A 336 24.70 -23.94 -3.09
N THR A 337 23.37 -23.96 -3.08
CA THR A 337 22.56 -25.13 -3.41
C THR A 337 21.67 -24.84 -4.61
N LEU A 338 21.95 -25.49 -5.74
CA LEU A 338 21.08 -25.51 -6.91
C LEU A 338 20.18 -26.75 -6.87
N SER A 339 18.88 -26.54 -6.73
CA SER A 339 17.87 -27.59 -6.67
C SER A 339 17.19 -27.80 -8.02
N TYR A 340 17.18 -29.06 -8.46
CA TYR A 340 16.45 -29.51 -9.64
C TYR A 340 15.21 -30.35 -9.28
N ALA A 341 14.77 -30.31 -8.02
CA ALA A 341 13.66 -31.14 -7.53
C ALA A 341 12.32 -30.90 -8.26
N GLY A 342 12.15 -29.73 -8.90
CA GLY A 342 10.98 -29.39 -9.72
C GLY A 342 11.01 -29.95 -11.15
N LEU A 343 12.13 -30.52 -11.60
CA LEU A 343 12.26 -31.05 -12.95
C LEU A 343 11.79 -32.51 -13.04
N THR A 344 11.06 -32.82 -14.11
CA THR A 344 10.72 -34.20 -14.51
C THR A 344 11.65 -34.77 -15.59
N ILE A 345 12.61 -33.95 -16.05
CA ILE A 345 13.62 -34.30 -17.06
C ILE A 345 14.97 -34.61 -16.40
N GLY A 346 15.83 -35.34 -17.12
CA GLY A 346 17.17 -35.68 -16.64
C GLY A 346 18.11 -34.46 -16.55
N VAL A 347 18.95 -34.43 -15.53
CA VAL A 347 20.00 -33.42 -15.32
C VAL A 347 21.37 -34.07 -15.60
N THR A 348 22.19 -33.40 -16.39
CA THR A 348 23.60 -33.73 -16.60
C THR A 348 24.45 -32.76 -15.80
N LEU A 349 25.23 -33.29 -14.85
CA LEU A 349 26.13 -32.51 -14.02
C LEU A 349 27.58 -32.77 -14.44
N ASP A 350 28.28 -31.72 -14.88
CA ASP A 350 29.72 -31.74 -15.10
C ASP A 350 30.44 -31.24 -13.84
N LEU A 351 30.97 -32.19 -13.06
CA LEU A 351 31.71 -31.92 -11.83
C LEU A 351 33.07 -31.27 -12.07
N ALA A 352 33.60 -31.29 -13.30
CA ALA A 352 34.88 -30.65 -13.61
C ALA A 352 34.71 -29.14 -13.83
N THR A 353 33.58 -28.72 -14.41
CA THR A 353 33.25 -27.31 -14.66
C THR A 353 32.32 -26.71 -13.61
N GLY A 354 31.69 -27.54 -12.78
CA GLY A 354 30.68 -27.10 -11.83
C GLY A 354 29.33 -26.75 -12.48
N VAL A 355 29.15 -27.10 -13.75
CA VAL A 355 27.97 -26.74 -14.53
C VAL A 355 26.98 -27.90 -14.52
N ALA A 356 25.73 -27.60 -14.19
CA ALA A 356 24.60 -28.51 -14.38
C ALA A 356 23.72 -28.03 -15.53
N THR A 357 23.36 -28.95 -16.41
CA THR A 357 22.48 -28.72 -17.56
C THR A 357 21.31 -29.69 -17.49
N SER A 358 20.13 -29.28 -17.94
CA SER A 358 18.99 -30.21 -18.10
C SER A 358 18.96 -30.71 -19.54
N ALA A 359 18.47 -31.93 -19.79
CA ALA A 359 18.71 -32.68 -21.03
C ALA A 359 18.67 -31.87 -22.36
N GLY A 360 19.87 -31.50 -22.85
CA GLY A 360 20.09 -30.86 -24.16
C GLY A 360 19.78 -29.36 -24.23
N ARG A 361 19.68 -28.69 -23.08
CA ARG A 361 19.15 -27.34 -22.93
C ARG A 361 19.93 -26.58 -21.88
#